data_AF-B0DDQ6-F1
#
_entry.id   AF-B0DDQ6-F1
#
_cell.length_a   1.000
_cell.length_b   1.000
_cell.length_c   1.000
_cell.angle_alpha   90.00
_cell.angle_beta   90.00
_cell.angle_gamma   90.00
#
_symmetry.space_group_name_H-M   'P 1'
#
loop_
_entity.id
_entity.type
_entity.pdbx_description
1 polymer ?
#
loop_
_entity_poly.entity_id
_entity_poly.type
_entity_poly.pdbx_seq_one_letter_code
_entity_poly.pdbx_strand_id
1 'polypeptide(L)'
;MLHRNIFFCNKKHERSEECPLEIWEIIFSLACRDDGSTALALSQVSRSINFAYSKPYRYQSVALTRCEQIIAFGSVISSFPPELRRVKNLFVHNPLPKVYTSDIYNSDEDMDANHDG
;
A
#
# COMPACT_ATOMS: atom_id res chain seq x y z
N MET A 1 23.51 15.70 -28.86
CA MET A 1 22.67 16.78 -29.39
C MET A 1 21.58 16.16 -30.24
N LEU A 2 20.32 16.24 -29.79
CA LEU A 2 19.13 16.44 -30.64
C LEU A 2 17.99 16.81 -29.67
N HIS A 3 17.48 18.02 -29.85
CA HIS A 3 16.63 18.76 -28.94
C HIS A 3 15.29 18.04 -28.67
N ARG A 4 15.04 17.70 -27.40
CA ARG A 4 13.70 17.33 -26.91
C ARG A 4 12.91 18.61 -26.66
N ASN A 5 12.28 19.14 -27.69
CA ASN A 5 11.22 20.14 -27.53
C ASN A 5 9.93 19.41 -27.13
N ILE A 6 9.76 19.13 -25.85
CA ILE A 6 8.45 18.83 -25.29
C ILE A 6 7.80 20.18 -25.00
N PHE A 7 7.04 20.67 -25.98
CA PHE A 7 6.06 21.72 -25.77
C PHE A 7 5.02 21.18 -24.76
N PHE A 8 5.20 21.50 -23.47
CA PHE A 8 4.10 21.48 -22.51
C PHE A 8 3.21 22.69 -22.83
N CYS A 9 2.37 22.54 -23.85
CA CYS A 9 1.27 23.46 -24.03
C CYS A 9 0.19 23.09 -23.01
N ASN A 10 -0.08 24.01 -22.08
CA ASN A 10 -1.34 24.11 -21.35
C ASN A 10 -2.51 24.27 -22.35
N LYS A 11 -2.80 23.22 -23.13
CA LYS A 11 -4.04 23.14 -23.90
C LYS A 11 -5.04 22.37 -23.05
N LYS A 12 -6.05 23.10 -22.57
CA LYS A 12 -7.41 22.54 -22.43
C LYS A 12 -7.78 21.99 -23.80
N HIS A 13 -7.49 20.72 -24.05
CA HIS A 13 -7.98 20.07 -25.25
C HIS A 13 -9.28 19.40 -24.86
N GLU A 14 -10.39 20.00 -25.30
CA GLU A 14 -11.67 19.33 -25.41
C GLU A 14 -11.46 18.03 -26.21
N ARG A 15 -11.23 16.93 -25.49
CA ARG A 15 -11.52 15.60 -26.00
C ARG A 15 -12.83 15.20 -25.35
N SER A 16 -13.87 15.07 -26.15
CA SER A 16 -15.20 14.54 -25.81
C SER A 16 -15.18 13.06 -25.36
N GLU A 17 -14.04 12.57 -24.88
CA GLU A 17 -13.71 11.18 -24.53
C GLU A 17 -13.02 11.09 -23.15
N GLU A 18 -13.07 12.15 -22.33
CA GLU A 18 -12.59 12.10 -20.96
C GLU A 18 -13.78 11.81 -20.04
N CYS A 19 -13.74 10.63 -19.42
CA CYS A 19 -14.70 10.20 -18.42
C CYS A 19 -14.83 11.27 -17.32
N PRO A 20 -16.05 11.71 -16.96
CA PRO A 20 -16.25 12.78 -15.97
C PRO A 20 -15.57 12.49 -14.63
N LEU A 21 -15.17 13.56 -13.92
CA LEU A 21 -14.50 13.46 -12.62
C LEU A 21 -15.34 12.67 -11.61
N GLU A 22 -16.66 12.86 -11.62
CA GLU A 22 -17.61 12.19 -10.74
C GLU A 22 -17.58 10.66 -10.93
N ILE A 23 -17.39 10.20 -12.17
CA ILE A 23 -17.30 8.78 -12.46
C ILE A 23 -15.97 8.22 -11.97
N TRP A 24 -14.87 8.93 -12.15
CA TRP A 24 -13.58 8.56 -11.56
C TRP A 24 -13.65 8.50 -10.04
N GLU A 25 -14.34 9.45 -9.42
CA GLU A 25 -14.54 9.46 -7.97
C GLU A 25 -15.29 8.22 -7.49
N ILE A 26 -16.36 7.82 -8.20
CA ILE A 26 -17.10 6.59 -7.92
C ILE A 26 -16.18 5.38 -8.09
N ILE A 27 -15.49 5.26 -9.22
CA ILE A 27 -14.58 4.13 -9.50
C ILE A 27 -13.54 3.99 -8.39
N PHE A 28 -12.84 5.07 -8.02
CA PHE A 28 -11.82 5.01 -6.98
C PHE A 28 -12.41 4.81 -5.59
N SER A 29 -13.61 5.34 -5.31
CA SER A 29 -14.27 5.10 -4.02
C SER A 29 -14.61 3.61 -3.82
N LEU A 30 -14.87 2.88 -4.91
CA LEU A 30 -15.14 1.45 -4.88
C LEU A 30 -13.85 0.62 -4.91
N ALA A 31 -12.92 0.97 -5.81
CA ALA A 31 -11.68 0.23 -6.01
C ALA A 31 -10.70 0.37 -4.83
N CYS A 32 -10.63 1.53 -4.17
CA CYS A 32 -9.69 1.82 -3.08
C CYS A 32 -10.24 1.48 -1.67
N ARG A 33 -11.19 0.54 -1.56
CA ARG A 33 -11.67 -0.02 -0.26
C ARG A 33 -10.82 -1.18 0.25
N ASP A 34 -9.71 -1.45 -0.42
CA ASP A 34 -8.76 -2.51 -0.10
C ASP A 34 -7.73 -2.07 0.98
N ASP A 35 -6.58 -2.74 1.03
CA ASP A 35 -5.46 -2.42 1.92
C ASP A 35 -4.68 -1.14 1.54
N GLY A 36 -5.13 -0.41 0.52
CA GLY A 36 -4.48 0.78 -0.03
C GLY A 36 -3.57 0.48 -1.22
N SER A 37 -3.35 -0.79 -1.59
CA SER A 37 -2.51 -1.16 -2.72
C SER A 37 -3.07 -0.68 -4.05
N THR A 38 -4.40 -0.74 -4.26
CA THR A 38 -5.04 -0.25 -5.48
C THR A 38 -4.83 1.26 -5.68
N ALA A 39 -4.95 2.05 -4.61
CA ALA A 39 -4.72 3.50 -4.68
C ALA A 39 -3.26 3.84 -5.09
N LEU A 40 -2.30 3.04 -4.61
CA LEU A 40 -0.90 3.15 -5.00
C LEU A 40 -0.67 2.70 -6.45
N ALA A 41 -1.30 1.62 -6.90
CA ALA A 41 -1.20 1.16 -8.29
C ALA A 41 -1.74 2.22 -9.26
N LEU A 42 -2.91 2.79 -8.96
CA LEU A 42 -3.52 3.88 -9.74
C LEU A 42 -2.61 5.10 -9.86
N SER A 43 -1.85 5.42 -8.81
CA SER A 43 -0.89 6.53 -8.86
C SER A 43 0.21 6.37 -9.91
N GLN A 44 0.48 5.16 -10.37
CA GLN A 44 1.57 4.87 -11.30
C GLN A 44 1.12 4.76 -12.77
N VAL A 45 -0.19 4.72 -13.03
CA VAL A 45 -0.74 4.45 -14.37
C VAL A 45 -0.47 5.60 -15.35
N SER A 46 -0.74 6.84 -14.96
CA SER A 46 -0.52 8.01 -15.83
C SER A 46 -0.31 9.28 -15.01
N ARG A 47 0.24 10.34 -15.62
CA ARG A 47 0.42 11.63 -14.94
C ARG A 47 -0.93 12.25 -14.55
N SER A 48 -1.94 12.14 -15.40
CA SER A 48 -3.30 12.61 -15.11
C SER A 48 -3.90 11.85 -13.94
N ILE A 49 -3.80 10.52 -13.94
CA ILE A 49 -4.31 9.68 -12.84
C ILE A 49 -3.55 9.96 -11.55
N ASN A 50 -2.23 10.10 -11.63
CA ASN A 50 -1.40 10.46 -10.48
C ASN A 50 -1.84 11.79 -9.86
N PHE A 51 -1.90 12.86 -10.65
CA PHE A 51 -2.05 14.22 -10.11
C PHE A 51 -3.49 14.65 -9.88
N ALA A 52 -4.42 14.31 -10.78
CA ALA A 52 -5.79 14.84 -10.74
C ALA A 52 -6.77 13.93 -9.99
N TYR A 53 -6.51 12.62 -10.00
CA TYR A 53 -7.56 11.62 -9.78
C TYR A 53 -7.27 10.71 -8.57
N SER A 54 -6.05 10.18 -8.44
CA SER A 54 -5.68 9.22 -7.37
C SER A 54 -5.32 9.87 -6.04
N LYS A 55 -4.85 11.14 -6.03
CA LYS A 55 -4.37 11.84 -4.82
C LYS A 55 -5.30 11.73 -3.61
N PRO A 56 -6.61 12.04 -3.71
CA PRO A 56 -7.48 12.01 -2.53
C PRO A 56 -7.73 10.60 -1.99
N TYR A 57 -7.51 9.55 -2.79
CA TYR A 57 -7.73 8.16 -2.40
C TYR A 57 -6.47 7.47 -1.85
N ARG A 58 -5.29 8.08 -2.05
CA ARG A 58 -4.05 7.58 -1.45
C ARG A 58 -4.16 7.65 0.07
N TYR A 59 -3.78 6.57 0.73
CA TYR A 59 -3.77 6.47 2.19
C TYR A 59 -5.15 6.65 2.86
N GLN A 60 -6.27 6.59 2.12
CA GLN A 60 -7.61 6.50 2.73
C GLN A 60 -7.82 5.13 3.36
N SER A 61 -7.34 4.08 2.71
CA SER A 61 -7.37 2.72 3.24
C SER A 61 -5.93 2.25 3.42
N VAL A 62 -5.59 1.73 4.60
CA VAL A 62 -4.24 1.33 4.95
C VAL A 62 -4.31 0.06 5.80
N ALA A 63 -3.61 -0.99 5.37
CA ALA A 63 -3.35 -2.17 6.18
C ALA A 63 -1.89 -2.20 6.64
N LEU A 64 -1.68 -2.25 7.96
CA LEU A 64 -0.37 -2.34 8.59
C LEU A 64 -0.30 -3.68 9.31
N THR A 65 0.59 -4.57 8.86
CA THR A 65 0.65 -5.97 9.34
C THR A 65 1.91 -6.28 10.16
N ARG A 66 2.83 -5.31 10.27
CA ARG A 66 4.10 -5.46 10.98
C ARG A 66 4.49 -4.17 11.69
N CYS A 67 5.24 -4.28 12.78
CA CYS A 67 5.77 -3.14 13.53
C CYS A 67 6.51 -2.12 12.65
N GLU A 68 7.33 -2.58 11.71
CA GLU A 68 8.12 -1.69 10.85
C GLU A 68 7.20 -0.87 9.94
N GLN A 69 6.10 -1.46 9.46
CA GLN A 69 5.10 -0.76 8.64
C GLN A 69 4.39 0.33 9.45
N ILE A 70 4.08 0.06 10.72
CA ILE A 70 3.43 1.04 11.61
C ILE A 70 4.33 2.25 11.83
N ILE A 71 5.61 2.02 12.14
CA ILE A 71 6.58 3.09 12.37
C ILE A 71 6.81 3.89 11.08
N ALA A 72 7.07 3.22 9.96
CA ALA A 72 7.30 3.87 8.68
C ALA A 72 6.07 4.68 8.23
N PHE A 73 4.87 4.12 8.38
CA PHE A 73 3.63 4.83 8.07
C PHE A 73 3.45 6.08 8.92
N GLY A 74 3.76 6.01 10.22
CA GLY A 74 3.76 7.17 11.11
C GLY A 74 4.67 8.30 10.62
N SER A 75 5.89 7.98 10.19
CA SER A 75 6.81 8.95 9.60
C SER A 75 6.29 9.55 8.29
N VAL A 76 5.74 8.71 7.40
CA VAL A 76 5.20 9.13 6.11
C VAL A 76 4.00 10.07 6.30
N ILE A 77 3.03 9.70 7.14
CA ILE A 77 1.81 10.50 7.31
C ILE A 77 2.08 11.83 8.01
N SER A 78 3.06 11.87 8.90
CA SER A 78 3.50 13.10 9.58
C SER A 78 4.12 14.11 8.60
N SER A 79 4.72 13.63 7.50
CA SER A 79 5.31 14.50 6.47
C SER A 79 4.28 15.17 5.55
N PHE A 80 3.04 14.64 5.48
CA PHE A 80 2.01 15.19 4.60
C PHE A 80 1.33 16.43 5.18
N PRO A 81 0.80 17.33 4.33
CA PRO A 81 -0.14 18.38 4.75
C PRO A 81 -1.40 17.79 5.41
N PRO A 82 -2.01 18.48 6.40
CA PRO A 82 -3.19 18.00 7.13
C PRO A 82 -4.35 17.58 6.22
N GLU A 83 -4.53 18.24 5.08
CA GLU A 83 -5.63 17.99 4.14
C GLU A 83 -5.50 16.61 3.48
N LEU A 84 -4.28 16.06 3.42
CA LEU A 84 -3.96 14.76 2.83
C LEU A 84 -3.83 13.64 3.88
N ARG A 85 -3.87 13.95 5.18
CA ARG A 85 -3.78 12.97 6.28
C ARG A 85 -5.14 12.32 6.62
N ARG A 86 -5.95 12.01 5.61
CA ARG A 86 -7.30 11.48 5.83
C ARG A 86 -7.34 9.96 5.67
N VAL A 87 -6.99 9.24 6.73
CA VAL A 87 -7.20 7.79 6.81
C VAL A 87 -8.66 7.53 7.19
N LYS A 88 -9.37 6.76 6.39
CA LYS A 88 -10.78 6.35 6.62
C LYS A 88 -10.87 4.91 7.10
N ASN A 89 -10.10 4.00 6.49
CA ASN A 89 -10.07 2.59 6.80
C ASN A 89 -8.66 2.23 7.27
N LEU A 90 -8.51 1.89 8.55
CA LEU A 90 -7.23 1.50 9.11
C LEU A 90 -7.35 0.06 9.64
N PHE A 91 -6.56 -0.84 9.06
CA PHE A 91 -6.38 -2.19 9.57
C PHE A 91 -4.98 -2.29 10.19
N VAL A 92 -4.89 -2.73 11.44
CA VAL A 92 -3.62 -2.96 12.12
C VAL A 92 -3.59 -4.39 12.64
N HIS A 93 -2.57 -5.11 12.22
CA HIS A 93 -2.23 -6.42 12.73
C HIS A 93 -0.74 -6.40 13.09
N ASN A 94 -0.41 -6.90 14.27
CA ASN A 94 0.97 -7.07 14.68
C ASN A 94 1.12 -8.47 15.26
N PRO A 95 1.44 -9.48 14.44
CA PRO A 95 1.66 -10.81 14.95
C PRO A 95 2.90 -10.77 15.84
N LEU A 96 2.82 -11.38 17.02
CA LEU A 96 3.98 -11.53 17.89
C LEU A 96 5.11 -12.20 17.09
N PRO A 97 6.38 -11.82 17.33
CA PRO A 97 7.50 -12.56 16.79
C PRO A 97 7.29 -14.04 17.12
N LYS A 98 7.42 -14.92 16.13
CA LYS A 98 7.42 -16.36 16.37
C LYS A 98 8.61 -16.64 17.29
N VAL A 99 8.36 -16.72 18.60
CA VAL A 99 9.34 -17.22 19.54
C VAL A 99 9.47 -18.70 19.20
N TYR A 100 10.52 -19.07 18.46
CA TYR A 100 10.95 -20.46 18.40
C TYR A 100 11.43 -20.82 19.80
N THR A 101 10.53 -21.31 20.64
CA THR A 101 10.93 -21.88 21.91
C THR A 101 11.68 -23.17 21.61
N SER A 102 12.90 -23.28 22.14
CA SER A 102 13.80 -24.41 21.98
C SER A 102 13.33 -25.67 22.73
N ASP A 103 12.15 -25.63 23.34
CA ASP A 103 11.56 -26.68 24.18
C ASP A 103 11.00 -27.86 23.38
N ILE A 104 10.95 -27.79 22.04
CA ILE A 104 10.47 -28.88 21.16
C ILE A 104 11.58 -29.90 20.83
N TYR A 105 12.87 -29.59 21.10
CA TYR A 105 13.99 -30.51 20.79
C TYR A 105 14.30 -31.56 21.87
N ASN A 106 13.46 -31.72 22.91
CA ASN A 106 13.73 -32.64 24.03
C ASN A 106 12.86 -33.92 24.04
N SER A 107 12.31 -34.36 22.91
CA SER A 107 11.39 -35.50 22.90
C SER A 107 11.76 -36.71 22.04
N ASP A 108 12.99 -36.82 21.51
CA ASP A 108 13.39 -37.98 20.70
C ASP A 108 14.73 -38.65 21.12
N GLU A 109 15.28 -38.37 22.31
CA GLU A 109 16.41 -39.15 22.86
C GLU A 109 15.94 -40.16 23.90
N ASP A 110 15.09 -41.10 23.50
CA ASP A 110 14.85 -42.34 24.25
C ASP A 110 14.42 -43.41 23.25
N MET A 111 15.38 -44.20 22.75
CA MET A 111 15.29 -45.64 22.46
C MET A 111 16.49 -46.04 21.60
N ASP A 112 17.56 -46.52 22.24
CA ASP A 112 18.39 -47.62 21.74
C ASP A 112 19.31 -48.09 22.87
N ALA A 113 18.67 -48.64 23.92
CA ALA A 113 19.34 -49.53 24.85
C ALA A 113 18.62 -50.89 24.75
N ASN A 114 19.41 -51.93 24.45
CA ASN A 114 19.12 -53.37 24.33
C ASN A 114 19.22 -53.89 22.89
N HIS A 115 19.81 -55.04 22.57
CA HIS A 115 20.51 -56.09 23.33
C HIS A 115 20.93 -57.13 22.28
N ASP A 116 22.21 -57.52 22.25
CA ASP A 116 22.71 -58.79 21.67
C ASP A 116 24.24 -58.81 21.92
N GLY A 117 24.89 -59.85 22.44
CA GLY A 117 24.55 -61.19 22.88
C GLY A 117 25.87 -61.83 23.34
#